data_AF-A0A0G1QZI3-F1
#
_entry.id   AF-A0A0G1QZI3-F1
#
_cell.length_a   1.000
_cell.length_b   1.000
_cell.length_c   1.000
_cell.angle_alpha   90.00
_cell.angle_beta   90.00
_cell.angle_gamma   90.00
#
_symmetry.space_group_name_H-M   'P 1'
#
loop_
_entity.id
_entity.type
_entity.pdbx_description
1 polymer ?
#
loop_
_entity_poly.entity_id
_entity_poly.type
_entity_poly.pdbx_seq_one_letter_code
_entity_poly.pdbx_strand_id
1 'polypeptide(L)'
;MNEQTLLDEIFARMKSEGFALGTEQYEICRKSLDFLGFSYKRSEELEYGAVVDCSTLTSQSHWEGALIGIPFVADNQRQAVSGKIIASVDKMIPGDVLVKYPSLDASPDKTWNHVGLYLGRDHSGEQWLIESTSKTGVRLAKVAEFNAQGGIKRFSLTTEVFSTDAARNALTLASMVPKFGRLGVRIKARKHHLRAYFISGCQNMDSIFLIFQLCSVGYPYLELLLIAFALPI
;
A
#
# COMPACT_ATOMS: atom_id res chain seq x y z
N MET A 1 -0.55 -10.74 26.15
CA MET A 1 0.48 -11.07 25.13
C MET A 1 1.18 -9.78 24.76
N ASN A 2 2.51 -9.77 24.65
CA ASN A 2 3.22 -8.58 24.17
C ASN A 2 3.14 -8.50 22.63
N GLU A 3 3.37 -7.31 22.06
CA GLU A 3 3.21 -7.06 20.63
C GLU A 3 4.12 -7.94 19.76
N GLN A 4 5.36 -8.19 20.19
CA GLN A 4 6.30 -9.02 19.45
C GLN A 4 5.82 -10.47 19.33
N THR A 5 5.34 -11.07 20.43
CA THR A 5 4.80 -12.43 20.41
C THR A 5 3.61 -12.55 19.46
N LEU A 6 2.72 -11.55 19.46
CA LEU A 6 1.60 -11.52 18.52
C LEU A 6 2.07 -11.49 17.06
N LEU A 7 3.05 -10.65 16.75
CA LEU A 7 3.62 -10.57 15.40
C LEU A 7 4.30 -11.90 15.00
N ASP A 8 5.07 -12.50 15.90
CA ASP A 8 5.72 -13.78 15.65
C ASP A 8 4.69 -14.88 15.32
N GLU A 9 3.56 -14.91 16.04
CA GLU A 9 2.46 -15.84 15.78
C GLU A 9 1.79 -15.59 14.42
N ILE A 10 1.48 -14.32 14.10
CA ILE A 10 0.87 -13.95 12.82
C ILE A 10 1.77 -14.38 11.66
N PHE A 11 3.07 -14.07 11.74
CA PHE A 11 4.01 -14.39 10.66
C PHE A 11 4.36 -15.87 10.59
N ALA A 12 4.34 -16.60 11.72
CA ALA A 12 4.46 -18.06 11.71
C ALA A 12 3.26 -18.70 11.01
N ARG A 13 2.04 -18.24 11.32
CA ARG A 13 0.82 -18.73 10.67
C ARG A 13 0.77 -18.38 9.18
N MET A 14 1.12 -17.14 8.82
CA MET A 14 1.23 -16.70 7.42
C MET A 14 2.11 -17.65 6.59
N LYS A 15 3.28 -18.03 7.11
CA LYS A 15 4.17 -19.01 6.44
C LYS A 15 3.51 -20.38 6.30
N SER A 16 2.81 -20.86 7.33
CA SER A 16 2.10 -22.15 7.29
C SER A 16 0.95 -22.18 6.28
N GLU A 17 0.36 -21.01 5.98
CA GLU A 17 -0.69 -20.82 4.98
C GLU A 17 -0.12 -20.66 3.54
N GLY A 18 1.20 -20.76 3.37
CA GLY A 18 1.88 -20.73 2.07
C GLY A 18 2.45 -19.37 1.66
N PHE A 19 2.27 -18.33 2.48
CA PHE A 19 2.81 -16.99 2.23
C PHE A 19 4.21 -16.87 2.87
N ALA A 20 5.20 -17.51 2.24
CA ALA A 20 6.57 -17.57 2.75
C ALA A 20 7.38 -16.29 2.48
N LEU A 21 8.58 -16.21 3.06
CA LEU A 21 9.55 -15.15 2.78
C LEU A 21 9.77 -15.03 1.26
N GLY A 22 9.75 -13.79 0.75
CA GLY A 22 9.84 -13.51 -0.68
C GLY A 22 8.55 -13.70 -1.48
N THR A 23 7.41 -14.03 -0.86
CA THR A 23 6.10 -13.82 -1.49
C THR A 23 5.67 -12.37 -1.34
N GLU A 24 4.87 -11.85 -2.28
CA GLU A 24 4.35 -10.48 -2.20
C GLU A 24 3.63 -10.23 -0.86
N GLN A 25 2.78 -11.16 -0.42
CA GLN A 25 1.99 -11.03 0.80
C GLN A 25 2.90 -10.88 2.04
N TYR A 26 3.92 -11.73 2.14
CA TYR A 26 4.86 -11.72 3.25
C TYR A 26 5.67 -10.42 3.27
N GLU A 27 6.23 -10.02 2.13
CA GLU A 27 7.09 -8.84 2.06
C GLU A 27 6.32 -7.54 2.27
N ILE A 28 5.08 -7.44 1.76
CA ILE A 28 4.19 -6.30 2.02
C ILE A 28 3.91 -6.18 3.52
N CYS A 29 3.52 -7.27 4.17
CA CYS A 29 3.23 -7.27 5.60
C CYS A 29 4.48 -6.95 6.42
N ARG A 30 5.61 -7.58 6.10
CA ARG A 30 6.90 -7.32 6.76
C ARG A 30 7.29 -5.85 6.65
N LYS A 31 7.15 -5.26 5.46
CA LYS A 31 7.45 -3.84 5.22
C LYS A 31 6.53 -2.88 5.94
N SER A 32 5.29 -3.27 6.20
CA SER A 32 4.39 -2.44 7.00
C SER A 32 4.85 -2.27 8.45
N LEU A 33 5.62 -3.23 8.99
CA LEU A 33 6.12 -3.18 10.36
C LEU A 33 7.21 -2.11 10.56
N ASP A 34 7.90 -1.69 9.49
CA ASP A 34 8.89 -0.60 9.53
C ASP A 34 8.24 0.74 9.98
N PHE A 35 6.92 0.84 9.91
CA PHE A 35 6.15 2.01 10.35
C PHE A 35 5.62 1.89 11.78
N LEU A 36 5.77 0.76 12.47
CA LEU A 36 5.27 0.61 13.85
C LEU A 36 5.88 1.69 14.76
N GLY A 37 5.03 2.31 15.59
CA GLY A 37 5.42 3.42 16.46
C GLY A 37 5.51 4.78 15.77
N PHE A 38 5.31 4.88 14.45
CA PHE A 38 5.24 6.17 13.78
C PHE A 38 3.99 6.92 14.23
N SER A 39 4.12 8.23 14.44
CA SER A 39 2.99 9.08 14.76
C SER A 39 2.12 9.31 13.53
N TYR A 40 0.83 9.57 13.74
CA TYR A 40 -0.03 9.95 12.62
C TYR A 40 0.24 11.41 12.26
N LYS A 41 0.43 11.64 10.97
CA LYS A 41 0.35 12.97 10.39
C LYS A 41 -0.26 12.84 9.02
N ARG A 42 -1.16 13.76 8.68
CA ARG A 42 -1.81 13.73 7.38
C ARG A 42 -0.76 13.84 6.29
N SER A 43 -1.01 13.15 5.19
CA SER A 43 -0.20 13.18 3.97
C SER A 43 0.29 14.56 3.52
N GLU A 44 -0.49 15.60 3.79
CA GLU A 44 -0.25 17.00 3.40
C GLU A 44 0.74 17.73 4.31
N GLU A 45 0.97 17.17 5.49
CA GLU A 45 1.79 17.74 6.55
C GLU A 45 3.01 16.83 6.84
N LEU A 46 3.21 15.76 6.07
CA LEU A 46 4.34 14.84 6.25
C LEU A 46 5.65 15.60 6.08
N GLU A 47 6.39 15.70 7.17
CA GLU A 47 7.76 16.20 7.21
C GLU A 47 8.73 15.01 7.26
N TYR A 48 10.02 15.29 7.10
CA TYR A 48 11.06 14.29 7.36
C TYR A 48 10.95 13.83 8.83
N GLY A 49 10.66 12.55 9.05
CA GLY A 49 10.49 11.98 10.40
C GLY A 49 9.62 10.72 10.44
N ALA A 50 9.40 10.21 11.64
CA ALA A 50 8.59 9.02 11.91
C ALA A 50 7.08 9.34 11.91
N VAL A 51 6.57 9.84 10.78
CA VAL A 51 5.15 10.17 10.60
C VAL A 51 4.57 9.55 9.34
N VAL A 52 3.32 9.04 9.41
CA VAL A 52 2.64 8.42 8.26
C VAL A 52 1.11 8.43 8.46
N ASP A 53 0.33 8.55 7.39
CA ASP A 53 -1.11 8.30 7.42
C ASP A 53 -1.48 6.91 6.88
N CYS A 54 -2.75 6.54 7.02
CA CYS A 54 -3.22 5.18 6.74
C CYS A 54 -3.00 4.74 5.27
N SER A 55 -3.30 5.62 4.30
CA SER A 55 -3.15 5.29 2.88
C SER A 55 -1.70 5.34 2.42
N THR A 56 -0.86 6.20 3.00
CA THR A 56 0.58 6.20 2.72
C THR A 56 1.25 4.96 3.28
N LEU A 57 0.94 4.53 4.50
CA LEU A 57 1.42 3.26 5.06
C LEU A 57 1.12 2.13 4.09
N THR A 58 -0.14 1.96 3.74
CA THR A 58 -0.60 0.87 2.85
C THR A 58 0.10 0.92 1.49
N SER A 59 0.18 2.10 0.87
CA SER A 59 0.78 2.27 -0.46
C SER A 59 2.29 2.05 -0.45
N GLN A 60 2.99 2.50 0.59
CA GLN A 60 4.43 2.29 0.73
C GLN A 60 4.76 0.83 1.02
N SER A 61 3.97 0.13 1.84
CA SER A 61 4.16 -1.30 2.08
C SER A 61 4.02 -2.12 0.79
N HIS A 62 3.05 -1.79 -0.07
CA HIS A 62 2.89 -2.43 -1.39
C HIS A 62 4.07 -2.13 -2.32
N TRP A 63 4.53 -0.88 -2.34
CA TRP A 63 5.64 -0.46 -3.17
C TRP A 63 6.98 -1.09 -2.74
N GLU A 64 7.34 -0.94 -1.48
CA GLU A 64 8.64 -1.39 -0.96
C GLU A 64 8.69 -2.89 -0.70
N GLY A 65 7.53 -3.53 -0.48
CA GLY A 65 7.42 -4.96 -0.27
C GLY A 65 7.32 -5.76 -1.57
N ALA A 66 6.68 -5.22 -2.61
CA ALA A 66 6.36 -6.00 -3.80
C ALA A 66 6.42 -5.22 -5.13
N LEU A 67 6.91 -3.97 -5.14
CA LEU A 67 6.91 -3.09 -6.32
C LEU A 67 5.50 -2.86 -6.91
N ILE A 68 4.46 -2.97 -6.09
CA ILE A 68 3.08 -2.78 -6.51
C ILE A 68 2.67 -1.33 -6.29
N GLY A 69 2.42 -0.62 -7.38
CA GLY A 69 1.89 0.74 -7.35
C GLY A 69 0.39 0.76 -7.06
N ILE A 70 -0.01 1.22 -5.87
CA ILE A 70 -1.42 1.48 -5.53
C ILE A 70 -1.65 2.97 -5.25
N PRO A 71 -2.89 3.49 -5.43
CA PRO A 71 -3.17 4.91 -5.19
C PRO A 71 -2.80 5.39 -3.77
N PHE A 72 -2.46 6.67 -3.62
CA PHE A 72 -1.96 7.24 -2.34
C PHE A 72 -3.05 7.77 -1.41
N VAL A 73 -4.29 7.86 -1.90
CA VAL A 73 -5.43 8.38 -1.16
C VAL A 73 -6.36 7.21 -0.88
N ALA A 74 -6.80 7.07 0.37
CA ALA A 74 -7.66 5.98 0.82
C ALA A 74 -8.90 5.79 -0.07
N ASP A 75 -9.58 6.87 -0.46
CA ASP A 75 -10.75 6.76 -1.33
C ASP A 75 -10.40 6.34 -2.76
N ASN A 76 -9.25 6.77 -3.28
CA ASN A 76 -8.76 6.28 -4.57
C ASN A 76 -8.37 4.80 -4.51
N GLN A 77 -7.84 4.31 -3.38
CA GLN A 77 -7.58 2.88 -3.17
C GLN A 77 -8.89 2.08 -3.17
N ARG A 78 -9.95 2.59 -2.52
CA ARG A 78 -11.30 2.00 -2.57
C ARG A 78 -11.83 1.89 -3.99
N GLN A 79 -11.68 2.96 -4.79
CA GLN A 79 -12.21 3.02 -6.15
C GLN A 79 -11.30 2.37 -7.21
N ALA A 80 -10.08 1.96 -6.83
CA ALA A 80 -9.08 1.47 -7.78
C ALA A 80 -9.55 0.22 -8.53
N VAL A 81 -9.63 0.32 -9.86
CA VAL A 81 -9.94 -0.81 -10.74
C VAL A 81 -8.82 -1.85 -10.78
N SER A 82 -7.58 -1.45 -10.47
CA SER A 82 -6.42 -2.34 -10.38
C SER A 82 -6.50 -3.31 -9.19
N GLY A 83 -7.36 -3.05 -8.20
CA GLY A 83 -7.55 -3.92 -7.04
C GLY A 83 -8.74 -4.85 -7.20
N LYS A 84 -8.51 -6.16 -7.09
CA LYS A 84 -9.57 -7.19 -7.08
C LYS A 84 -10.44 -7.00 -5.84
N ILE A 85 -11.76 -7.03 -6.02
CA ILE A 85 -12.71 -7.00 -4.90
C ILE A 85 -12.74 -8.39 -4.25
N ILE A 86 -12.58 -8.44 -2.94
CA ILE A 86 -12.67 -9.67 -2.16
C ILE A 86 -14.07 -9.74 -1.54
N ALA A 87 -14.76 -10.86 -1.78
CA ALA A 87 -16.19 -11.01 -1.50
C ALA A 87 -16.53 -10.95 0.00
N SER A 88 -15.58 -11.33 0.86
CA SER A 88 -15.85 -11.49 2.29
C SER A 88 -14.56 -11.61 3.11
N VAL A 89 -14.70 -11.40 4.42
CA VAL A 89 -13.61 -11.44 5.41
C VAL A 89 -12.91 -12.81 5.45
N ASP A 90 -13.62 -13.92 5.21
CA ASP A 90 -13.03 -15.27 5.19
C ASP A 90 -12.15 -15.54 3.96
N LYS A 91 -12.23 -14.70 2.92
CA LYS A 91 -11.41 -14.82 1.71
C LYS A 91 -10.17 -13.93 1.71
N MET A 92 -9.95 -13.19 2.80
CA MET A 92 -8.80 -12.31 2.92
C MET A 92 -7.50 -13.10 3.01
N ILE A 93 -6.45 -12.57 2.40
CA ILE A 93 -5.07 -13.03 2.56
C ILE A 93 -4.19 -11.85 2.99
N PRO A 94 -3.06 -12.09 3.69
CA PRO A 94 -2.17 -11.01 4.11
C PRO A 94 -1.79 -10.10 2.94
N GLY A 95 -1.72 -8.80 3.18
CA GLY A 95 -1.53 -7.78 2.15
C GLY A 95 -2.83 -7.20 1.56
N ASP A 96 -3.99 -7.82 1.81
CA ASP A 96 -5.28 -7.21 1.43
C ASP A 96 -5.52 -5.88 2.17
N VAL A 97 -6.13 -4.93 1.47
CA VAL A 97 -6.46 -3.60 1.97
C VAL A 97 -7.92 -3.56 2.38
N LEU A 98 -8.18 -3.23 3.65
CA LEU A 98 -9.52 -3.06 4.20
C LEU A 98 -9.88 -1.58 4.15
N VAL A 99 -11.07 -1.26 3.65
CA VAL A 99 -11.58 0.11 3.58
C VAL A 99 -12.65 0.31 4.63
N LYS A 100 -12.50 1.34 5.47
CA LYS A 100 -13.39 1.58 6.60
C LYS A 100 -14.77 2.06 6.15
N TYR A 101 -14.84 3.06 5.27
CA TYR A 101 -16.12 3.68 4.87
C TYR A 101 -16.47 3.41 3.40
N PRO A 102 -17.75 3.18 3.06
CA PRO A 102 -18.20 2.90 1.69
C PRO A 102 -18.12 4.09 0.74
N SER A 103 -18.10 5.30 1.27
CA SER A 103 -17.94 6.56 0.54
C SER A 103 -17.34 7.62 1.46
N LEU A 104 -16.97 8.78 0.90
CA LEU A 104 -16.60 9.94 1.70
C LEU A 104 -17.78 10.43 2.54
N ASP A 105 -19.01 10.48 2.01
CA ASP A 105 -20.19 10.92 2.77
C ASP A 105 -20.49 10.09 4.02
N ALA A 106 -20.04 8.83 4.04
CA ALA A 106 -20.17 7.92 5.17
C ALA A 106 -19.04 8.07 6.21
N SER A 107 -18.01 8.88 5.94
CA SER A 107 -16.94 9.14 6.91
C SER A 107 -17.32 10.27 7.88
N PRO A 108 -16.76 10.29 9.12
CA PRO A 108 -17.13 11.26 10.15
C PRO A 108 -16.97 12.72 9.75
N ASP A 109 -15.94 13.03 8.95
CA ASP A 109 -15.63 14.39 8.49
C ASP A 109 -16.06 14.66 7.04
N LYS A 110 -16.57 13.63 6.35
CA LYS A 110 -16.96 13.65 4.92
C LYS A 110 -15.86 14.03 3.93
N THR A 111 -14.62 14.10 4.40
CA THR A 111 -13.48 14.55 3.61
C THR A 111 -12.50 13.43 3.30
N TRP A 112 -12.33 12.51 4.24
CA TRP A 112 -11.33 11.45 4.11
C TRP A 112 -11.92 10.08 4.41
N ASN A 113 -11.46 9.09 3.64
CA ASN A 113 -11.68 7.68 3.94
C ASN A 113 -10.51 7.16 4.78
N HIS A 114 -10.63 5.94 5.30
CA HIS A 114 -9.61 5.29 6.11
C HIS A 114 -9.38 3.85 5.64
N VAL A 115 -8.13 3.40 5.69
CA VAL A 115 -7.72 2.07 5.25
C VAL A 115 -6.82 1.38 6.28
N GLY A 116 -6.84 0.06 6.29
CA GLY A 116 -5.93 -0.79 7.05
C GLY A 116 -5.37 -1.89 6.17
N LEU A 117 -4.17 -2.36 6.51
CA LEU A 117 -3.50 -3.45 5.79
C LEU A 117 -3.61 -4.74 6.60
N TYR A 118 -4.25 -5.76 6.04
CA TYR A 118 -4.42 -7.04 6.71
C TYR A 118 -3.10 -7.80 6.84
N LEU A 119 -2.79 -8.25 8.06
CA LEU A 119 -1.56 -8.98 8.37
C LEU A 119 -1.76 -10.50 8.44
N GLY A 120 -2.99 -10.98 8.63
CA GLY A 120 -3.26 -12.40 8.81
C GLY A 120 -3.93 -12.71 10.15
N ARG A 121 -3.76 -13.95 10.60
CA ARG A 121 -4.36 -14.48 11.83
C ARG A 121 -3.30 -14.84 12.84
N ASP A 122 -3.62 -14.72 14.13
CA ASP A 122 -2.81 -15.31 15.20
C ASP A 122 -3.12 -16.81 15.38
N HIS A 123 -2.55 -17.46 16.40
CA HIS A 123 -2.78 -18.88 16.66
C HIS A 123 -4.26 -19.19 17.00
N SER A 124 -5.00 -18.21 17.54
CA SER A 124 -6.40 -18.37 17.97
C SER A 124 -7.38 -18.19 16.80
N GLY A 125 -6.90 -17.70 15.66
CA GLY A 125 -7.71 -17.42 14.48
C GLY A 125 -8.27 -16.00 14.44
N GLU A 126 -7.97 -15.17 15.44
CA GLU A 126 -8.27 -13.74 15.45
C GLU A 126 -7.52 -13.06 14.30
N GLN A 127 -8.18 -12.11 13.63
CA GLN A 127 -7.68 -11.47 12.43
C GLN A 127 -7.14 -10.08 12.74
N TRP A 128 -5.94 -9.80 12.25
CA TRP A 128 -5.18 -8.61 12.60
C TRP A 128 -4.83 -7.78 11.37
N LEU A 129 -4.83 -6.47 11.57
CA LEU A 129 -4.36 -5.50 10.58
C LEU A 129 -3.45 -4.47 11.23
N ILE A 130 -2.71 -3.76 10.40
CA ILE A 130 -1.98 -2.55 10.78
C ILE A 130 -2.65 -1.32 10.16
N GLU A 131 -2.77 -0.26 10.95
CA GLU A 131 -3.35 1.00 10.52
C GLU A 131 -2.65 2.18 11.18
N SER A 132 -2.77 3.38 10.60
CA SER A 132 -2.32 4.63 11.22
C SER A 132 -3.51 5.53 11.54
N THR A 133 -3.71 5.87 12.82
CA THR A 133 -4.86 6.70 13.26
C THR A 133 -4.40 7.97 13.96
N SER A 134 -5.19 9.04 13.87
CA SER A 134 -4.87 10.34 14.48
C SER A 134 -4.67 10.30 16.00
N LYS A 135 -5.24 9.30 16.69
CA LYS A 135 -5.13 9.18 18.16
C LYS A 135 -3.86 8.48 18.62
N THR A 136 -3.38 7.49 17.87
CA THR A 136 -2.35 6.55 18.33
C THR A 136 -1.17 6.41 17.39
N GLY A 137 -1.23 7.01 16.20
CA GLY A 137 -0.28 6.68 15.14
C GLY A 137 -0.49 5.27 14.61
N VAL A 138 0.61 4.67 14.15
CA VAL A 138 0.65 3.31 13.59
C VAL A 138 0.52 2.28 14.70
N ARG A 139 -0.45 1.38 14.56
CA ARG A 139 -0.74 0.33 15.53
C ARG A 139 -1.26 -0.93 14.87
N LEU A 140 -1.20 -2.04 15.60
CA LEU A 140 -1.99 -3.23 15.32
C LEU A 140 -3.43 -3.04 15.82
N ALA A 141 -4.40 -3.56 15.07
CA ALA A 141 -5.80 -3.57 15.43
C ALA A 141 -6.46 -4.86 14.97
N LYS A 142 -7.52 -5.26 15.67
CA LYS A 142 -8.35 -6.39 15.23
C LYS A 142 -9.21 -5.98 14.04
N VAL A 143 -9.36 -6.87 13.07
CA VAL A 143 -10.24 -6.65 11.91
C VAL A 143 -11.69 -6.39 12.36
N ALA A 144 -12.16 -7.09 13.38
CA ALA A 144 -13.51 -6.92 13.92
C ALA A 144 -13.74 -5.49 14.46
N GLU A 145 -12.73 -4.89 15.10
CA GLU A 145 -12.79 -3.53 15.63
C GLU A 145 -12.67 -2.46 14.55
N PHE A 146 -11.92 -2.76 13.49
CA PHE A 146 -11.77 -1.85 12.36
C PHE A 146 -13.09 -1.63 11.63
N ASN A 147 -13.93 -2.67 11.52
CA ASN A 147 -15.26 -2.64 10.91
C ASN A 147 -15.22 -2.09 9.46
N ALA A 148 -14.65 -2.88 8.55
CA ALA A 148 -14.50 -2.49 7.15
C ALA A 148 -15.85 -2.53 6.41
N GLN A 149 -16.45 -1.36 6.19
CA GLN A 149 -17.72 -1.22 5.46
C GLN A 149 -17.51 -0.82 3.99
N GLY A 150 -16.31 -0.32 3.66
CA GLY A 150 -15.96 0.10 2.30
C GLY A 150 -15.48 -1.03 1.39
N GLY A 151 -15.50 -2.26 1.88
CA GLY A 151 -15.05 -3.44 1.17
C GLY A 151 -13.56 -3.75 1.36
N ILE A 152 -13.13 -4.79 0.67
CA ILE A 152 -11.78 -5.34 0.75
C ILE A 152 -11.19 -5.38 -0.66
N LYS A 153 -9.93 -4.94 -0.79
CA LYS A 153 -9.19 -4.86 -2.04
C LYS A 153 -7.92 -5.67 -1.99
N ARG A 154 -7.71 -6.53 -2.98
CA ARG A 154 -6.44 -7.24 -3.20
C ARG A 154 -5.68 -6.60 -4.36
N PHE A 155 -4.47 -6.14 -4.07
CA PHE A 155 -3.55 -5.61 -5.08
C PHE A 155 -2.38 -6.55 -5.37
N SER A 156 -2.08 -7.50 -4.49
CA SER A 156 -1.11 -8.56 -4.76
C SER A 156 -1.54 -9.39 -5.98
N LEU A 157 -0.61 -9.66 -6.87
CA LEU A 157 -0.80 -10.28 -8.17
C LEU A 157 -0.50 -11.78 -8.13
N THR A 158 0.44 -12.19 -7.29
CA THR A 158 0.90 -13.58 -7.20
C THR A 158 1.17 -13.99 -5.75
N THR A 159 1.16 -15.29 -5.51
CA THR A 159 1.59 -15.91 -4.24
C THR A 159 2.92 -16.65 -4.40
N GLU A 160 3.54 -16.56 -5.58
CA GLU A 160 4.85 -17.16 -5.85
C GLU A 160 5.96 -16.36 -5.17
N VAL A 161 7.03 -17.05 -4.82
CA VAL A 161 8.24 -16.43 -4.27
C VAL A 161 8.98 -15.71 -5.39
N PHE A 162 9.55 -14.53 -5.11
CA PHE A 162 10.50 -13.85 -6.00
C PHE A 162 11.69 -14.76 -6.30
N SER A 163 11.61 -15.47 -7.43
CA SER A 163 12.51 -16.57 -7.78
C SER A 163 13.78 -16.11 -8.49
N THR A 164 13.86 -14.83 -8.89
CA THR A 164 14.99 -14.28 -9.65
C THR A 164 15.78 -13.24 -8.85
N ASP A 165 17.09 -13.20 -9.05
CA ASP A 165 17.96 -12.16 -8.47
C ASP A 165 17.56 -10.77 -8.94
N ALA A 166 17.09 -10.64 -10.19
CA ALA A 166 16.57 -9.39 -10.72
C ALA A 166 15.37 -8.86 -9.91
N ALA A 167 14.40 -9.71 -9.56
CA ALA A 167 13.26 -9.31 -8.75
C ALA A 167 13.69 -8.90 -7.32
N ARG A 168 14.64 -9.64 -6.72
CA ARG A 168 15.19 -9.30 -5.40
C ARG A 168 15.96 -7.98 -5.42
N ASN A 169 16.79 -7.75 -6.44
CA ASN A 169 17.55 -6.52 -6.61
C ASN A 169 16.64 -5.32 -6.90
N ALA A 170 15.55 -5.51 -7.63
CA ALA A 170 14.58 -4.44 -7.85
C ALA A 170 13.93 -3.96 -6.54
N LEU A 171 13.65 -4.88 -5.60
CA LEU A 171 13.11 -4.54 -4.28
C LEU A 171 14.08 -3.71 -3.44
N THR A 172 15.40 -3.93 -3.56
CA THR A 172 16.39 -3.12 -2.81
C THR A 172 16.43 -1.67 -3.29
N LEU A 173 16.05 -1.43 -4.55
CA LEU A 173 15.97 -0.10 -5.15
C LEU A 173 14.62 0.58 -4.91
N ALA A 174 13.61 -0.15 -4.42
CA ALA A 174 12.26 0.38 -4.19
C ALA A 174 12.25 1.58 -3.25
N SER A 175 13.06 1.54 -2.18
CA SER A 175 13.19 2.64 -1.20
C SER A 175 13.91 3.86 -1.75
N MET A 176 14.65 3.72 -2.86
CA MET A 176 15.36 4.82 -3.52
C MET A 176 14.45 5.61 -4.45
N VAL A 177 13.33 5.03 -4.90
CA VAL A 177 12.36 5.75 -5.73
C VAL A 177 11.71 6.84 -4.89
N PRO A 178 11.91 8.13 -5.25
CA PRO A 178 11.58 9.24 -4.37
C PRO A 178 10.16 9.12 -3.82
N LYS A 179 10.04 9.20 -2.49
CA LYS A 179 8.76 9.46 -1.82
C LYS A 179 8.02 10.65 -2.49
N PHE A 180 8.79 11.56 -3.12
CA PHE A 180 8.38 12.82 -3.74
C PHE A 180 7.84 12.79 -5.18
N GLY A 181 8.01 11.72 -5.96
CA GLY A 181 7.22 11.54 -7.19
C GLY A 181 5.70 11.49 -6.90
N ARG A 182 5.36 11.21 -5.63
CA ARG A 182 4.01 11.04 -5.08
C ARG A 182 3.46 12.33 -4.42
N LEU A 183 4.31 13.35 -4.23
CA LEU A 183 3.92 14.70 -3.78
C LEU A 183 3.23 15.50 -4.92
N GLY A 184 3.63 15.24 -6.17
CA GLY A 184 3.07 15.89 -7.37
C GLY A 184 1.59 15.59 -7.62
N VAL A 185 1.11 14.42 -7.17
CA VAL A 185 -0.33 14.05 -7.19
C VAL A 185 -1.12 14.90 -6.17
N ARG A 186 -0.48 15.31 -5.06
CA ARG A 186 -1.13 15.96 -3.91
C ARG A 186 -1.24 17.49 -4.05
N ILE A 187 -0.24 18.15 -4.65
CA ILE A 187 -0.33 19.60 -4.94
C ILE A 187 -1.42 19.89 -6.00
N LYS A 188 -1.70 18.94 -6.91
CA LYS A 188 -2.60 19.15 -8.05
C LYS A 188 -4.07 18.77 -7.82
N ALA A 189 -4.40 17.98 -6.79
CA ALA A 189 -5.78 17.69 -6.38
C ALA A 189 -6.58 18.95 -5.99
N ARG A 190 -5.89 20.06 -5.67
CA ARG A 190 -6.51 21.37 -5.44
C ARG A 190 -6.88 22.16 -6.70
N LYS A 191 -6.41 21.79 -7.90
CA LYS A 191 -6.58 22.68 -9.07
C LYS A 191 -7.31 22.11 -10.29
N HIS A 192 -7.08 20.90 -10.78
CA HIS A 192 -7.82 20.42 -11.98
C HIS A 192 -7.86 18.90 -12.09
N HIS A 193 -8.90 18.40 -12.77
CA HIS A 193 -9.15 17.00 -13.11
C HIS A 193 -7.98 16.34 -13.85
N LEU A 194 -7.04 15.78 -13.10
CA LEU A 194 -5.94 14.98 -13.62
C LEU A 194 -5.96 13.56 -13.07
N ARG A 195 -5.83 12.59 -13.97
CA ARG A 195 -5.59 11.18 -13.65
C ARG A 195 -4.09 10.92 -13.78
N ALA A 196 -3.43 10.59 -12.66
CA ALA A 196 -2.09 10.02 -12.70
C ALA A 196 -2.24 8.50 -12.87
N TYR A 197 -1.65 7.97 -13.94
CA TYR A 197 -1.60 6.53 -14.17
C TYR A 197 -0.20 6.04 -13.82
N PHE A 198 -0.13 5.01 -12.97
CA PHE A 198 1.07 4.21 -12.82
C PHE A 198 0.98 3.09 -13.88
N ILE A 199 1.86 3.12 -14.87
CA ILE A 199 1.99 2.02 -15.82
C ILE A 199 3.30 1.32 -15.46
N SER A 200 3.23 0.22 -14.70
CA SER A 200 4.31 -0.75 -14.69
C SER A 200 4.21 -1.56 -15.98
N GLY A 201 4.96 -1.15 -17.01
CA GLY A 201 5.16 -1.96 -18.19
C GLY A 201 6.37 -2.86 -17.97
N CYS A 202 6.15 -4.12 -17.60
CA CYS A 202 7.19 -5.15 -17.72
C CYS A 202 6.88 -5.97 -18.98
N GLN A 203 7.57 -5.69 -20.09
CA GLN A 203 7.80 -6.65 -21.17
C GLN A 203 9.13 -6.37 -21.87
N ASN A 204 10.24 -6.68 -21.21
CA ASN A 204 11.38 -7.44 -21.77
C ASN A 204 12.43 -7.70 -20.68
N MET A 205 13.08 -8.87 -20.74
CA MET A 205 13.82 -9.51 -19.66
C MET A 205 15.10 -8.80 -19.17
N ASP A 206 15.47 -7.64 -19.72
CA ASP A 206 16.80 -7.05 -19.50
C ASP A 206 16.78 -5.62 -18.91
N SER A 207 15.62 -5.06 -18.58
CA SER A 207 15.51 -3.71 -17.98
C SER A 207 14.18 -3.48 -17.24
N ILE A 208 14.23 -2.78 -16.10
CA ILE A 208 13.02 -2.23 -15.45
C ILE A 208 12.89 -0.77 -15.87
N PHE A 209 11.81 -0.43 -16.57
CA PHE A 209 11.44 0.96 -16.83
C PHE A 209 10.42 1.42 -15.79
N LEU A 210 10.80 2.32 -14.90
CA LEU A 210 9.81 3.14 -14.18
C LEU A 210 9.37 4.27 -15.11
N ILE A 211 8.12 4.23 -15.58
CA ILE A 211 7.53 5.32 -16.36
C ILE A 211 6.54 6.08 -15.48
N PHE A 212 6.83 7.36 -15.26
CA PHE A 212 5.91 8.29 -14.61
C PHE A 212 5.12 9.04 -15.69
N GLN A 213 3.81 8.80 -15.79
CA GLN A 213 2.95 9.53 -16.71
C GLN A 213 2.02 10.49 -15.95
N LEU A 214 2.26 11.80 -16.13
CA LEU A 214 1.42 12.87 -15.62
C LEU A 214 0.55 13.42 -16.76
N CYS A 215 -0.71 12.98 -16.88
CA CYS A 215 -1.61 13.48 -17.94
C CYS A 215 -2.50 14.62 -17.45
N SER A 216 -2.33 15.83 -17.99
CA SER A 216 -3.26 16.95 -17.80
C SER A 216 -4.41 16.95 -18.79
N VAL A 217 -5.66 16.85 -18.30
CA VAL A 217 -6.84 17.17 -19.12
C VAL A 217 -6.96 18.70 -19.15
N GLY A 218 -6.71 19.32 -20.31
CA GLY A 218 -7.11 20.71 -20.56
C GLY A 218 -6.06 21.71 -21.04
N TYR A 219 -4.80 21.34 -21.27
CA TYR A 219 -3.79 22.26 -21.87
C TYR A 219 -3.00 21.57 -22.99
N PRO A 220 -2.87 22.16 -24.20
CA PRO A 220 -2.28 21.52 -25.38
C PRO A 220 -0.74 21.55 -25.41
N TYR A 221 -0.08 21.95 -24.32
CA TYR A 221 1.37 21.99 -24.22
C TYR A 221 1.80 21.27 -22.94
N LEU A 222 2.15 19.98 -23.08
CA LEU A 222 2.62 19.16 -21.97
C LEU A 222 4.11 18.87 -22.18
N GLU A 223 4.95 19.40 -21.30
CA GLU A 223 6.30 18.86 -21.09
C GLU A 223 6.17 17.45 -20.49
N LEU A 224 6.66 16.48 -21.24
CA LEU A 224 6.75 15.08 -20.86
C LEU A 224 7.93 14.94 -19.88
N LEU A 225 7.69 15.03 -18.56
CA LEU A 225 8.74 14.70 -17.59
C LEU A 225 8.84 13.18 -17.46
N LEU A 226 9.57 12.58 -18.39
CA LEU A 226 9.84 11.15 -18.46
C LEU A 226 11.07 10.85 -17.60
N ILE A 227 10.87 10.57 -16.31
CA ILE A 227 11.95 10.06 -15.46
C ILE A 227 12.03 8.55 -15.70
N ALA A 228 12.70 8.16 -16.78
CA ALA A 228 13.11 6.79 -16.99
C ALA A 228 14.32 6.50 -16.12
N PHE A 229 14.16 5.69 -15.09
CA PHE A 229 15.30 4.97 -14.52
C PHE A 229 15.56 3.78 -15.45
N ALA A 230 16.57 3.89 -16.30
CA ALA A 230 17.20 2.72 -16.89
C ALA A 230 18.17 2.20 -15.83
N LEU A 231 17.75 1.17 -15.09
CA LEU A 231 18.67 0.44 -14.22
C LEU A 231 19.33 -0.64 -15.08
N PRO A 232 20.64 -0.57 -15.36
CA PRO A 232 21.34 -1.71 -15.91
C PRO A 232 21.31 -2.84 -14.87
N ILE A 233 21.00 -4.05 -15.32
CA ILE A 233 21.20 -5.29 -14.53
C ILE A 233 22.70 -5.53 -14.41
#